data_AF-A0A2W6D7G4-F1
#
_entry.id   AF-A0A2W6D7G4-F1
#
_cell.length_a   1.000
_cell.length_b   1.000
_cell.length_c   1.000
_cell.angle_alpha   90.00
_cell.angle_beta   90.00
_cell.angle_gamma   90.00
#
_symmetry.space_group_name_H-M   'P 1'
#
loop_
_entity.id
_entity.type
_entity.pdbx_description
1 polymer ?
#
loop_
_entity_poly.entity_id
_entity_poly.type
_entity_poly.pdbx_seq_one_letter_code
_entity_poly.pdbx_strand_id
1 'polypeptide(L)'
;MGIWRVRDPGAEVLAQWDCIVRTGSGTDVTQLSAWARLRGRAGYTPEYLLAYHRSRLVGGALVLCRRLVGKAHIGYLPYGPVISPDAPCPQPIRQALEDAVVAVGNELWMLFVQPPEDGHELSQGLLRRGFRPSLAGIAPVGSLRVDLSGGEQQLRARAKRRLRPATRWAANVVTVRQGDERDIPLLAELVACSAFAHGC
;
A
#
# COMPACT_ATOMS: atom_id res chain seq x y z
N MET A 1 -6.15 -15.97 18.98
CA MET A 1 -6.09 -14.89 17.98
C MET A 1 -7.21 -15.15 17.00
N GLY A 2 -8.06 -14.18 16.69
CA GLY A 2 -9.16 -14.35 15.73
C GLY A 2 -8.92 -13.53 14.47
N ILE A 3 -9.16 -14.10 13.30
CA ILE A 3 -9.24 -13.36 12.04
C ILE A 3 -10.71 -13.20 11.66
N TRP A 4 -11.15 -11.96 11.50
CA TRP A 4 -12.46 -11.63 10.96
C TRP A 4 -12.31 -11.22 9.49
N ARG A 5 -12.91 -12.01 8.60
CA ARG A 5 -12.95 -11.74 7.16
C ARG A 5 -14.27 -11.06 6.81
N VAL A 6 -14.19 -9.88 6.20
CA VAL A 6 -15.38 -9.05 5.94
C VAL A 6 -15.15 -8.08 4.78
N ARG A 7 -16.20 -7.78 4.00
CA ARG A 7 -16.13 -6.82 2.89
C ARG A 7 -16.45 -5.38 3.32
N ASP A 8 -17.37 -5.24 4.26
CA ASP A 8 -17.76 -3.96 4.85
C ASP A 8 -17.76 -4.09 6.38
N PRO A 9 -16.64 -3.79 7.05
CA PRO A 9 -16.53 -3.88 8.50
C PRO A 9 -17.24 -2.74 9.25
N GLY A 10 -17.82 -1.76 8.55
CA GLY A 10 -18.42 -0.57 9.14
C GLY A 10 -17.42 0.54 9.49
N ALA A 11 -17.93 1.76 9.64
CA ALA A 11 -17.12 2.97 9.73
C ALA A 11 -16.16 3.00 10.94
N GLU A 12 -16.60 2.51 12.10
CA GLU A 12 -15.79 2.51 13.32
C GLU A 12 -14.55 1.62 13.17
N VAL A 13 -14.74 0.40 12.65
CA VAL A 13 -13.64 -0.55 12.43
C VAL A 13 -12.71 -0.06 11.32
N LEU A 14 -13.25 0.54 10.26
CA LEU A 14 -12.42 1.15 9.21
C LEU A 14 -11.55 2.29 9.77
N ALA A 15 -12.05 3.10 10.70
CA ALA A 15 -11.25 4.14 11.35
C ALA A 15 -10.10 3.56 12.19
N GLN A 16 -10.34 2.45 12.92
CA GLN A 16 -9.30 1.72 13.66
C GLN A 16 -8.26 1.11 12.70
N TRP A 17 -8.71 0.49 11.62
CA TRP A 17 -7.85 -0.05 10.58
C TRP A 17 -6.98 1.03 9.93
N ASP A 18 -7.57 2.14 9.51
CA ASP A 18 -6.86 3.26 8.90
C ASP A 18 -5.87 3.92 9.87
N CYS A 19 -6.13 3.86 11.19
CA CYS A 19 -5.15 4.25 12.20
C CYS A 19 -3.92 3.34 12.17
N ILE A 20 -4.14 2.01 12.21
CA ILE A 20 -3.05 1.03 12.14
C ILE A 20 -2.21 1.23 10.88
N VAL A 21 -2.84 1.36 9.70
CA VAL A 21 -2.14 1.58 8.43
C VAL A 21 -1.32 2.87 8.45
N ARG A 22 -1.87 3.99 8.95
CA ARG A 22 -1.13 5.27 9.02
C ARG A 22 0.07 5.24 9.96
N THR A 23 -0.01 4.44 11.02
CA THR A 23 1.07 4.30 12.02
C THR A 23 2.02 3.13 11.72
N GLY A 24 1.69 2.28 10.74
CA GLY A 24 2.46 1.09 10.40
C GLY A 24 3.71 1.43 9.61
N SER A 25 4.79 0.68 9.84
CA SER A 25 5.99 0.71 9.01
C SER A 25 5.81 -0.15 7.76
N GLY A 26 6.53 0.19 6.69
CA GLY A 26 6.62 -0.63 5.48
C GLY A 26 5.34 -0.78 4.65
N THR A 27 4.21 -0.25 5.12
CA THR A 27 2.93 -0.21 4.40
C THR A 27 2.78 1.05 3.57
N ASP A 28 1.64 1.20 2.90
CA ASP A 28 1.35 2.29 1.96
C ASP A 28 -0.13 2.72 2.02
N VAL A 29 -0.44 3.89 1.47
CA VAL A 29 -1.81 4.41 1.34
C VAL A 29 -2.76 3.43 0.64
N THR A 30 -2.22 2.50 -0.16
CA THR A 30 -2.95 1.43 -0.83
C THR A 30 -3.64 0.42 0.11
N GLN A 31 -3.27 0.36 1.39
CA GLN A 31 -3.98 -0.41 2.42
C GLN A 31 -5.13 0.37 3.10
N LEU A 32 -5.27 1.69 2.87
CA LEU A 32 -6.31 2.51 3.50
C LEU A 32 -7.72 2.21 2.94
N SER A 33 -8.74 2.38 3.79
CA SER A 33 -10.14 2.27 3.40
C SER A 33 -10.55 3.26 2.30
N ALA A 34 -9.95 4.45 2.29
CA ALA A 34 -10.15 5.43 1.23
C ALA A 34 -9.67 4.92 -0.14
N TRP A 35 -8.56 4.17 -0.15
CA TRP A 35 -8.05 3.55 -1.37
C TRP A 35 -8.98 2.43 -1.86
N ALA A 36 -9.49 1.60 -0.96
CA ALA A 36 -10.52 0.62 -1.29
C ALA A 36 -11.75 1.27 -1.96
N ARG A 37 -12.25 2.39 -1.42
CA ARG A 37 -13.37 3.14 -2.02
C ARG A 37 -13.04 3.65 -3.42
N LEU A 38 -11.84 4.18 -3.63
CA LEU A 38 -11.39 4.64 -4.95
C LEU A 38 -11.31 3.48 -5.95
N ARG A 39 -10.70 2.36 -5.56
CA ARG A 39 -10.61 1.16 -6.41
C ARG A 39 -11.95 0.48 -6.63
N GLY A 40 -12.91 0.67 -5.73
CA GLY A 40 -14.32 0.32 -5.92
C GLY A 40 -14.90 0.88 -7.22
N ARG A 41 -14.60 2.14 -7.53
CA ARG A 41 -15.02 2.81 -8.78
C ARG A 41 -14.37 2.19 -10.03
N ALA A 42 -13.25 1.48 -9.86
CA ALA A 42 -12.56 0.74 -10.91
C ALA A 42 -12.93 -0.76 -10.94
N GLY A 43 -14.02 -1.16 -10.28
CA GLY A 43 -14.56 -2.52 -10.31
C GLY A 43 -13.88 -3.50 -9.35
N TYR A 44 -13.14 -3.00 -8.35
CA TYR A 44 -12.57 -3.84 -7.29
C TYR A 44 -13.54 -3.95 -6.10
N THR A 45 -13.59 -5.11 -5.46
CA THR A 45 -14.30 -5.33 -4.19
C THR A 45 -13.26 -5.49 -3.09
N PRO A 46 -13.33 -4.72 -2.01
CA PRO A 46 -12.42 -4.89 -0.89
C PRO A 46 -12.78 -6.13 -0.07
N GLU A 47 -11.76 -6.77 0.47
CA GLU A 47 -11.88 -7.85 1.42
C GLU A 47 -10.87 -7.64 2.53
N TYR A 48 -11.38 -7.38 3.73
CA TYR A 48 -10.58 -7.13 4.91
C TYR A 48 -10.38 -8.42 5.69
N LEU A 49 -9.13 -8.71 6.04
CA LEU A 49 -8.72 -9.76 6.96
C LEU A 49 -8.26 -9.08 8.24
N LEU A 50 -9.10 -9.01 9.26
CA LEU A 50 -8.85 -8.21 10.46
C LEU A 50 -8.45 -9.10 11.64
N ALA A 51 -7.26 -8.87 12.21
CA ALA A 51 -6.74 -9.66 13.32
C ALA A 51 -7.08 -9.03 14.67
N TYR A 52 -7.73 -9.79 15.53
CA TYR A 52 -8.13 -9.37 16.88
C TYR A 52 -7.44 -10.16 17.98
N HIS A 53 -6.95 -9.43 18.98
CA HIS A 53 -6.47 -9.97 20.25
C HIS A 53 -7.29 -9.37 21.40
N ARG A 54 -8.04 -10.22 22.12
CA ARG A 54 -8.94 -9.81 23.24
C ARG A 54 -9.82 -8.61 22.87
N SER A 55 -10.46 -8.67 21.70
CA SER A 55 -11.33 -7.63 21.12
C SER A 55 -10.64 -6.35 20.62
N ARG A 56 -9.32 -6.21 20.78
CA ARG A 56 -8.55 -5.12 20.16
C ARG A 56 -8.12 -5.52 18.74
N LEU A 57 -8.35 -4.65 17.76
CA LEU A 57 -7.75 -4.79 16.43
C LEU A 57 -6.24 -4.58 16.53
N VAL A 58 -5.46 -5.58 16.11
CA VAL A 58 -3.99 -5.59 16.25
C VAL A 58 -3.26 -5.74 14.92
N GLY A 59 -3.99 -5.83 13.82
CA GLY A 59 -3.44 -5.92 12.47
C GLY A 59 -4.50 -6.33 11.47
N GLY A 60 -4.10 -6.47 10.22
CA GLY A 60 -4.98 -6.91 9.17
C GLY A 60 -4.39 -6.85 7.78
N ALA A 61 -5.21 -7.13 6.78
CA ALA A 61 -4.89 -6.91 5.39
C ALA A 61 -6.12 -6.46 4.62
N LEU A 62 -5.94 -5.53 3.68
CA LEU A 62 -6.88 -5.20 2.64
C LEU A 62 -6.47 -5.94 1.35
N VAL A 63 -7.29 -6.89 0.93
CA VAL A 63 -7.19 -7.55 -0.37
C VAL A 63 -8.18 -6.89 -1.33
N LEU A 64 -7.70 -6.46 -2.49
CA LEU A 64 -8.52 -5.90 -3.55
C LEU A 64 -8.84 -6.99 -4.58
N CYS A 65 -10.08 -7.45 -4.58
CA CYS A 65 -10.54 -8.52 -5.46
C CYS A 65 -11.19 -7.93 -6.73
N ARG A 66 -10.96 -8.50 -7.90
CA ARG A 66 -11.63 -8.11 -9.14
C ARG A 66 -12.06 -9.35 -9.92
N ARG A 67 -13.31 -9.33 -10.42
CA ARG A 67 -13.80 -10.36 -11.34
C ARG A 67 -13.27 -10.08 -12.75
N LEU A 68 -12.73 -11.12 -13.40
CA LEU A 68 -12.27 -11.05 -14.78
C LEU A 68 -13.36 -11.55 -15.74
N VAL A 69 -13.40 -12.87 -15.96
CA VAL A 69 -14.34 -13.55 -16.87
C VAL A 69 -15.00 -14.72 -16.13
N GLY A 70 -16.31 -14.89 -16.28
CA GLY A 70 -17.04 -15.98 -15.64
C GLY A 70 -16.91 -15.97 -14.10
N LYS A 71 -16.45 -17.08 -13.53
CA LYS A 71 -16.19 -17.23 -12.08
C LYS A 71 -14.75 -16.90 -11.67
N ALA A 72 -13.88 -16.49 -12.59
CA ALA A 72 -12.49 -16.18 -12.28
C ALA A 72 -12.36 -14.84 -11.53
N HIS A 73 -11.85 -14.90 -10.31
CA HIS A 73 -11.56 -13.75 -9.47
C HIS A 73 -10.06 -13.68 -9.21
N ILE A 74 -9.48 -12.50 -9.38
CA ILE A 74 -8.11 -12.21 -8.98
C ILE A 74 -8.11 -11.34 -7.74
N GLY A 75 -7.09 -11.49 -6.90
CA GLY A 75 -6.85 -10.64 -5.74
C GLY A 75 -5.50 -9.96 -5.83
N TYR A 76 -5.42 -8.77 -5.25
CA TYR A 76 -4.16 -8.05 -5.04
C TYR A 76 -4.12 -7.50 -3.62
N LEU A 77 -3.06 -7.84 -2.90
CA LEU A 77 -2.77 -7.36 -1.55
C LEU A 77 -1.52 -6.45 -1.64
N PRO A 78 -1.69 -5.11 -1.76
CA PRO A 78 -0.58 -4.17 -1.83
C PRO A 78 -0.01 -3.86 -0.45
N TYR A 79 1.32 -3.88 -0.30
CA TYR A 79 2.06 -3.48 0.91
C TYR A 79 1.50 -3.98 2.25
N GLY A 80 1.10 -5.25 2.30
CA GLY A 80 0.53 -5.86 3.50
C GLY A 80 0.79 -7.37 3.57
N PRO A 81 0.22 -8.08 4.57
CA PRO A 81 -0.54 -7.61 5.73
C PRO A 81 0.21 -6.59 6.62
N VAL A 82 -0.55 -5.82 7.42
CA VAL A 82 -0.05 -4.80 8.35
C VAL A 82 -0.31 -5.26 9.79
N ILE A 83 0.71 -5.14 10.65
CA ILE A 83 0.59 -5.43 12.09
C ILE A 83 0.75 -4.12 12.85
N SER A 84 -0.09 -3.90 13.86
CA SER A 84 0.01 -2.71 14.70
C SER A 84 1.37 -2.68 15.41
N PRO A 85 2.05 -1.51 15.47
CA PRO A 85 3.32 -1.39 16.19
C PRO A 85 3.17 -1.69 17.69
N ASP A 86 1.98 -1.47 18.26
CA ASP A 86 1.67 -1.72 19.67
C ASP A 86 1.19 -3.16 19.93
N ALA A 87 1.32 -4.05 18.95
CA ALA A 87 0.86 -5.42 19.08
C ALA A 87 1.73 -6.20 20.10
N PRO A 88 1.14 -6.82 21.14
CA PRO A 88 1.91 -7.43 22.23
C PRO A 88 2.67 -8.70 21.81
N CYS A 89 2.22 -9.39 20.75
CA CYS A 89 2.84 -10.61 20.23
C CYS A 89 2.76 -10.63 18.69
N PRO A 90 3.68 -9.98 17.97
CA PRO A 90 3.59 -9.83 16.53
C PRO A 90 3.75 -11.14 15.76
N GLN A 91 4.54 -12.11 16.25
CA GLN A 91 4.76 -13.40 15.57
C GLN A 91 3.48 -14.24 15.41
N PRO A 92 2.69 -14.53 16.48
CA PRO A 92 1.42 -15.22 16.31
C PRO A 92 0.40 -14.48 15.45
N ILE A 93 0.40 -13.14 15.49
CA ILE A 93 -0.47 -12.30 14.64
C ILE A 93 -0.08 -12.48 13.18
N ARG A 94 1.22 -12.40 12.89
CA ARG A 94 1.76 -12.60 11.55
C ARG A 94 1.39 -13.98 11.01
N GLN A 95 1.59 -15.05 11.79
CA GLN A 95 1.23 -16.40 11.37
C GLN A 95 -0.27 -16.52 11.04
N ALA A 96 -1.14 -15.97 11.89
CA ALA A 96 -2.58 -15.98 11.65
C ALA A 96 -2.96 -15.18 10.38
N LEU A 97 -2.28 -14.06 10.10
CA LEU A 97 -2.47 -13.28 8.88
C LEU A 97 -1.95 -14.01 7.64
N GLU A 98 -0.78 -14.66 7.72
CA GLU A 98 -0.25 -15.52 6.65
C GLU A 98 -1.24 -16.63 6.30
N ASP A 99 -1.78 -17.32 7.31
CA ASP A 99 -2.76 -18.40 7.13
C ASP A 99 -4.06 -17.86 6.50
N ALA A 100 -4.53 -16.68 6.92
CA ALA A 100 -5.72 -16.05 6.34
C ALA A 100 -5.50 -15.60 4.89
N VAL A 101 -4.33 -15.06 4.56
CA VAL A 101 -3.96 -14.69 3.18
C VAL A 101 -3.90 -15.93 2.29
N VAL A 102 -3.36 -17.04 2.78
CA VAL A 102 -3.35 -18.33 2.06
C VAL A 102 -4.77 -18.84 1.84
N ALA A 103 -5.64 -18.77 2.87
CA ALA A 103 -7.03 -19.18 2.73
C ALA A 103 -7.77 -18.39 1.64
N VAL A 104 -7.62 -17.06 1.60
CA VAL A 104 -8.16 -16.23 0.52
C VAL A 104 -7.55 -16.60 -0.83
N GLY A 105 -6.23 -16.81 -0.88
CA GLY A 105 -5.52 -17.20 -2.09
C GLY A 105 -6.05 -18.50 -2.72
N ASN A 106 -6.44 -19.47 -1.89
CA ASN A 106 -6.99 -20.75 -2.34
C ASN A 106 -8.41 -20.65 -2.91
N GLU A 107 -9.13 -19.57 -2.64
CA GLU A 107 -10.47 -19.32 -3.19
C GLU A 107 -10.44 -18.50 -4.49
N LEU A 108 -9.29 -17.86 -4.77
CA LEU A 108 -9.10 -17.01 -5.93
C LEU A 108 -8.40 -17.79 -7.05
N TRP A 109 -8.62 -17.36 -8.29
CA TRP A 109 -7.84 -17.88 -9.41
C TRP A 109 -6.35 -17.53 -9.27
N MET A 110 -6.09 -16.34 -8.74
CA MET A 110 -4.74 -15.86 -8.46
C MET A 110 -4.80 -14.76 -7.40
N LEU A 111 -3.85 -14.80 -6.45
CA LEU A 111 -3.64 -13.74 -5.48
C LEU A 111 -2.20 -13.23 -5.59
N PHE A 112 -2.07 -11.95 -5.90
CA PHE A 112 -0.79 -11.26 -5.87
C PHE A 112 -0.61 -10.58 -4.52
N VAL A 113 0.50 -10.85 -3.86
CA VAL A 113 0.87 -10.20 -2.61
C VAL A 113 2.11 -9.38 -2.87
N GLN A 114 2.03 -8.09 -2.56
CA GLN A 114 3.18 -7.23 -2.37
C GLN A 114 3.36 -7.07 -0.86
N PRO A 115 4.35 -7.74 -0.24
CA PRO A 115 4.60 -7.62 1.19
C PRO A 115 4.92 -6.18 1.59
N PRO A 116 4.80 -5.82 2.89
CA PRO A 116 5.37 -4.57 3.40
C PRO A 116 6.87 -4.51 3.09
N GLU A 117 7.43 -3.31 2.97
CA GLU A 117 8.84 -3.15 2.58
C GLU A 117 9.85 -3.79 3.56
N ASP A 118 9.50 -3.89 4.84
CA ASP A 118 10.23 -4.59 5.90
C ASP A 118 9.72 -6.02 6.15
N GLY A 119 8.81 -6.53 5.30
CA GLY A 119 8.09 -7.78 5.44
C GLY A 119 8.86 -9.04 5.04
N HIS A 120 10.17 -9.14 5.29
CA HIS A 120 10.97 -10.31 4.88
C HIS A 120 10.47 -11.61 5.54
N GLU A 121 10.20 -11.58 6.86
CA GLU A 121 9.69 -12.77 7.56
C GLU A 121 8.32 -13.20 7.04
N LEU A 122 7.45 -12.23 6.72
CA LEU A 122 6.14 -12.47 6.14
C LEU A 122 6.24 -13.12 4.75
N SER A 123 7.14 -12.59 3.92
CA SER A 123 7.44 -13.13 2.59
C SER A 123 7.87 -14.60 2.68
N GLN A 124 8.80 -14.91 3.59
CA GLN A 124 9.25 -16.29 3.83
C GLN A 124 8.12 -17.18 4.34
N GLY A 125 7.25 -16.65 5.21
CA GLY A 125 6.07 -17.35 5.72
C GLY A 125 5.09 -17.74 4.61
N LEU A 126 4.82 -16.83 3.68
CA LEU A 126 3.95 -17.09 2.53
C LEU A 126 4.59 -18.06 1.53
N LEU A 127 5.89 -17.92 1.24
CA LEU A 127 6.62 -18.82 0.35
C LEU A 127 6.58 -20.27 0.85
N ARG A 128 6.78 -20.49 2.16
CA ARG A 128 6.65 -21.82 2.78
C ARG A 128 5.23 -22.41 2.67
N ARG A 129 4.21 -21.57 2.46
CA ARG A 129 2.81 -21.97 2.30
C ARG A 129 2.35 -22.02 0.85
N GLY A 130 3.29 -22.03 -0.11
CA GLY A 130 2.99 -22.28 -1.51
C GLY A 130 2.90 -21.03 -2.40
N PHE A 131 3.04 -19.82 -1.84
CA PHE A 131 3.26 -18.63 -2.67
C PHE A 131 4.61 -18.75 -3.41
N ARG A 132 4.73 -18.02 -4.52
CA ARG A 132 5.94 -18.01 -5.36
C ARG A 132 6.31 -16.58 -5.71
N PRO A 133 7.60 -16.26 -5.91
CA PRO A 133 8.00 -14.97 -6.44
C PRO A 133 7.34 -14.71 -7.79
N SER A 134 6.77 -13.52 -7.96
CA SER A 134 6.06 -13.13 -9.18
C SER A 134 6.99 -12.36 -10.13
N LEU A 135 6.90 -12.66 -11.43
CA LEU A 135 7.51 -11.90 -12.51
C LEU A 135 6.50 -10.96 -13.22
N ALA A 136 5.27 -10.87 -12.71
CA ALA A 136 4.16 -10.19 -13.37
C ALA A 136 4.25 -8.66 -13.37
N GLY A 137 5.27 -8.06 -12.74
CA GLY A 137 5.51 -6.61 -12.78
C GLY A 137 4.37 -5.73 -12.24
N ILE A 138 3.51 -6.28 -11.36
CA ILE A 138 2.30 -5.59 -10.85
C ILE A 138 2.65 -4.35 -10.02
N ALA A 139 3.80 -4.39 -9.34
CA ALA A 139 4.36 -3.27 -8.62
C ALA A 139 5.79 -3.00 -9.09
N PRO A 140 6.30 -1.76 -8.94
CA PRO A 140 7.68 -1.44 -9.24
C PRO A 140 8.65 -2.38 -8.50
N VAL A 141 9.69 -2.86 -9.21
CA VAL A 141 10.71 -3.76 -8.64
C VAL A 141 11.63 -3.09 -7.61
N GLY A 142 11.59 -1.76 -7.51
CA GLY A 142 12.36 -0.99 -6.54
C GLY A 142 11.79 0.41 -6.37
N SER A 143 11.95 0.95 -5.16
CA SER A 143 11.56 2.31 -4.82
C SER A 143 12.79 3.09 -4.34
N LEU A 144 12.83 4.40 -4.64
CA LEU A 144 13.83 5.30 -4.08
C LEU A 144 13.23 6.00 -2.86
N ARG A 145 13.81 5.75 -1.68
CA ARG A 145 13.44 6.47 -0.46
C ARG A 145 14.40 7.62 -0.18
N VAL A 146 13.83 8.77 0.14
CA VAL A 146 14.58 9.94 0.61
C VAL A 146 14.34 10.08 2.11
N ASP A 147 15.41 9.95 2.88
CA ASP A 147 15.35 10.20 4.33
C ASP A 147 15.17 11.71 4.60
N LEU A 148 13.98 12.05 5.09
CA LEU A 148 13.59 13.41 5.45
C LEU A 148 13.96 13.79 6.89
N SER A 149 14.73 12.95 7.60
CA SER A 149 15.22 13.25 8.94
C SER A 149 16.07 14.53 8.98
N GLY A 150 15.87 15.35 10.00
CA GLY A 150 16.64 16.58 10.21
C GLY A 150 16.02 17.83 9.59
N GLY A 151 16.75 18.94 9.67
CA GLY A 151 16.28 20.25 9.20
C GLY A 151 16.48 20.48 7.71
N GLU A 152 15.78 21.47 7.15
CA GLU A 152 15.83 21.79 5.71
C GLU A 152 17.26 22.00 5.17
N GLN A 153 18.12 22.70 5.92
CA GLN A 153 19.52 22.89 5.54
C GLN A 153 20.29 21.58 5.42
N GLN A 154 20.04 20.63 6.34
CA GLN A 154 20.67 19.32 6.33
C GLN A 154 20.18 18.49 5.13
N LEU A 155 18.89 18.56 4.81
CA LEU A 155 18.31 17.93 3.62
C LEU A 155 18.93 18.47 2.33
N ARG A 156 19.08 19.81 2.23
CA ARG A 156 19.74 20.45 1.08
C ARG A 156 21.22 20.07 0.98
N ALA A 157 21.92 19.89 2.09
CA ALA A 157 23.30 19.43 2.10
C ALA A 157 23.42 17.98 1.60
N ARG A 158 22.46 17.11 1.93
CA ARG A 158 22.40 15.72 1.43
C ARG A 158 22.08 15.62 -0.08
N ALA A 159 21.46 16.65 -0.66
CA ALA A 159 21.15 16.67 -2.09
C ALA A 159 22.42 16.56 -2.96
N LYS A 160 22.36 15.70 -4.00
CA LYS A 160 23.48 15.45 -4.93
C LYS A 160 24.01 16.77 -5.48
N ARG A 161 25.34 16.94 -5.48
CA ARG A 161 26.04 18.18 -5.92
C ARG A 161 25.57 18.68 -7.29
N ARG A 162 25.24 17.77 -8.22
CA ARG A 162 24.67 18.03 -9.56
C ARG A 162 23.32 18.76 -9.54
N LEU A 163 22.48 18.55 -8.53
CA LEU A 163 21.12 19.11 -8.47
C LEU A 163 21.11 20.53 -7.89
N ARG A 164 22.16 20.92 -7.15
CA ARG A 164 22.21 22.20 -6.42
C ARG A 164 22.10 23.44 -7.32
N PRO A 165 22.74 23.52 -8.51
CA PRO A 165 22.56 24.67 -9.41
C PRO A 165 21.12 24.80 -9.92
N ALA A 166 20.52 23.69 -10.35
CA ALA A 166 19.14 23.67 -10.87
C ALA A 166 18.12 24.07 -9.80
N THR A 167 18.26 23.56 -8.57
CA THR A 167 17.37 23.93 -7.46
C THR A 167 17.49 25.41 -7.10
N ARG A 168 18.70 25.99 -7.12
CA ARG A 168 18.91 27.42 -6.86
C ARG A 168 18.30 28.29 -7.95
N TRP A 169 18.49 27.92 -9.21
CA TRP A 169 17.87 28.63 -10.33
C TRP A 169 16.35 28.59 -10.24
N ALA A 170 15.76 27.41 -10.04
CA ALA A 170 14.31 27.23 -9.94
C ALA A 170 13.70 28.06 -8.80
N ALA A 171 14.38 28.16 -7.65
CA ALA A 171 13.92 28.96 -6.51
C ALA A 171 13.75 30.46 -6.82
N ASN A 172 14.41 30.97 -7.87
CA ASN A 172 14.34 32.38 -8.25
C ASN A 172 13.30 32.69 -9.33
N VAL A 173 12.80 31.67 -10.05
CA VAL A 173 11.94 31.86 -11.24
C VAL A 173 10.65 31.04 -11.21
N VAL A 174 10.54 30.08 -10.29
CA VAL A 174 9.37 29.21 -10.13
C VAL A 174 8.76 29.45 -8.76
N THR A 175 7.45 29.67 -8.73
CA THR A 175 6.66 29.63 -7.49
C THR A 175 5.96 28.28 -7.39
N VAL A 176 5.93 27.72 -6.18
CA VAL A 176 5.23 26.48 -5.88
C VAL A 176 4.19 26.78 -4.82
N ARG A 177 2.95 26.34 -5.04
CA ARG A 177 1.86 26.42 -4.06
C ARG A 177 1.26 25.05 -3.83
N GLN A 178 0.63 24.86 -2.69
CA GLN A 178 -0.24 23.72 -2.46
C GLN A 178 -1.45 23.83 -3.39
N GLY A 179 -1.73 22.75 -4.12
CA GLY A 179 -2.89 22.65 -4.99
C GLY A 179 -4.15 22.18 -4.25
N ASP A 180 -5.29 22.36 -4.90
CA ASP A 180 -6.58 21.83 -4.47
C ASP A 180 -7.34 21.15 -5.63
N GLU A 181 -8.59 20.76 -5.39
CA GLU A 181 -9.41 20.04 -6.38
C GLU A 181 -9.56 20.77 -7.72
N ARG A 182 -9.47 22.10 -7.74
CA ARG A 182 -9.55 22.93 -8.95
C ARG A 182 -8.33 22.77 -9.85
N ASP A 183 -7.22 22.27 -9.30
CA ASP A 183 -5.97 22.05 -10.04
C ASP A 183 -5.93 20.66 -10.72
N ILE A 184 -6.88 19.77 -10.43
CA ILE A 184 -6.91 18.41 -10.99
C ILE A 184 -6.95 18.40 -12.52
N PRO A 185 -7.76 19.23 -13.22
CA PRO A 185 -7.74 19.27 -14.69
C PRO A 185 -6.38 19.66 -15.26
N LEU A 186 -5.74 20.69 -14.69
CA LEU A 186 -4.40 21.12 -15.12
C LEU A 186 -3.36 20.02 -14.91
N LEU A 187 -3.41 19.33 -13.76
CA LEU A 187 -2.52 18.20 -13.52
C LEU A 187 -2.72 17.08 -14.55
N ALA A 188 -3.97 16.77 -14.91
CA ALA A 188 -4.29 15.76 -15.91
C ALA A 188 -3.73 16.12 -17.30
N GLU A 189 -3.82 17.39 -17.70
CA GLU A 189 -3.22 17.88 -18.94
C GLU A 189 -1.69 17.71 -18.95
N LEU A 190 -1.03 18.11 -17.86
CA LEU A 190 0.44 17.98 -17.73
C LEU A 190 0.90 16.51 -17.78
N VAL A 191 0.14 15.60 -17.17
CA VAL A 191 0.40 14.15 -17.24
C VAL A 191 0.21 13.65 -18.67
N ALA A 192 -0.84 14.07 -19.38
CA ALA A 192 -1.08 13.69 -20.77
C ALA A 192 0.02 14.18 -21.72
N CYS A 193 0.46 15.43 -21.57
CA CYS A 193 1.60 15.96 -22.35
C CYS A 193 2.89 15.18 -22.10
N SER A 194 3.12 14.79 -20.84
CA SER A 194 4.29 13.98 -20.48
C SER A 194 4.23 12.58 -21.10
N ALA A 195 3.05 11.92 -21.08
CA ALA A 195 2.86 10.61 -21.72
C ALA A 195 3.16 10.67 -23.22
N PHE A 196 2.60 11.68 -23.92
CA PHE A 196 2.85 11.88 -25.35
C PHE A 196 4.33 12.10 -25.66
N ALA A 197 5.03 12.93 -24.87
CA ALA A 197 6.45 13.20 -25.05
C ALA A 197 7.33 11.95 -24.84
N HIS A 198 6.86 10.98 -24.06
CA HIS A 198 7.56 9.71 -23.79
C HIS A 198 7.08 8.54 -24.67
N GLY A 199 6.27 8.81 -25.70
CA GLY A 199 5.82 7.80 -26.66
C GLY A 199 4.83 6.79 -26.08
N CYS A 200 4.08 7.18 -25.04
CA CYS A 200 3.00 6.41 -24.44
C CYS A 200 1.63 6.95 -24.88
#